data_AF-A0A941FIH9-F1
#
_entry.id   AF-A0A941FIH9-F1
#
_cell.length_a   1.000
_cell.length_b   1.000
_cell.length_c   1.000
_cell.angle_alpha   90.00
_cell.angle_beta   90.00
_cell.angle_gamma   90.00
#
_symmetry.space_group_name_H-M   'P 1'
#
loop_
_entity.id
_entity.type
_entity.pdbx_description
1 polymer ?
#
loop_
_entity_poly.entity_id
_entity_poly.type
_entity_poly.pdbx_seq_one_letter_code
_entity_poly.pdbx_strand_id
1 'polypeptide(L)'
;MAVKFHLPNGKVSDLITVTIPLFFAKTPQAFVDIAGFFQSAKEGFPNLKELAKILWKYPESKASLQMLKEMRSPASFSTCQYYSIHAFYFINKEGRRQAIKYEWVPDAGLSMLEKERLPSIRRSIWMKKWKRGLKKDRWDLN
;
A
#
# COMPACT_ATOMS: atom_id res chain seq x y z
N MET A 1 -2.05 -0.74 5.81
CA MET A 1 -2.40 -0.96 7.22
C MET A 1 -1.19 -1.58 7.92
N ALA A 2 -0.96 -1.28 9.19
CA ALA A 2 0.11 -1.92 9.97
C ALA A 2 -0.52 -2.62 11.17
N VAL A 3 -0.39 -3.94 11.25
CA VAL A 3 -0.98 -4.76 12.31
C VAL A 3 0.13 -5.41 13.12
N LYS A 4 0.04 -5.30 14.44
CA LYS A 4 0.92 -5.96 15.40
C LYS A 4 0.16 -7.07 16.10
N PHE A 5 0.58 -8.31 15.89
CA PHE A 5 0.03 -9.49 16.54
C PHE A 5 0.82 -9.79 17.82
N HIS A 6 0.13 -9.81 18.94
CA HIS A 6 0.67 -10.29 20.21
C HIS A 6 0.32 -11.78 20.33
N LEU A 7 1.33 -12.65 20.31
CA LEU A 7 1.16 -14.10 20.29
C LEU A 7 1.08 -14.67 21.72
N PRO A 8 0.42 -15.83 21.93
CA PRO A 8 0.26 -16.43 23.28
C PRO A 8 1.57 -16.71 24.02
N ASN A 9 2.68 -16.90 23.29
CA ASN A 9 4.00 -17.13 23.86
C ASN A 9 4.76 -15.83 24.18
N GLY A 10 4.09 -14.68 24.19
CA GLY A 10 4.68 -13.36 24.46
C GLY A 10 5.48 -12.77 23.29
N LYS A 11 5.62 -13.49 22.16
CA LYS A 11 6.27 -12.96 20.95
C LYS A 11 5.34 -11.98 20.23
N VAL A 12 5.96 -11.13 19.41
CA VAL A 12 5.26 -10.17 18.57
C VAL A 12 5.57 -10.45 17.10
N SER A 13 4.57 -10.33 16.24
CA SER A 13 4.73 -10.38 14.78
C SER A 13 4.04 -9.17 14.14
N ASP A 14 4.72 -8.51 13.21
CA ASP A 14 4.20 -7.32 12.53
C ASP A 14 3.92 -7.63 11.07
N LEU A 15 2.71 -7.31 10.60
CA LEU A 15 2.33 -7.37 9.20
C LEU A 15 2.05 -5.96 8.69
N ILE A 16 2.97 -5.47 7.85
CA ILE A 16 2.91 -4.15 7.23
C ILE A 16 2.41 -4.30 5.79
N THR A 17 1.33 -3.60 5.49
CA THR A 17 0.63 -3.66 4.20
C THR A 17 0.32 -2.27 3.68
N VAL A 18 0.07 -2.19 2.38
CA VAL A 18 -0.24 -0.94 1.68
C VAL A 18 -1.43 -1.15 0.76
N THR A 19 -2.07 -0.08 0.32
CA THR A 19 -3.26 -0.14 -0.55
C THR A 19 -2.92 -0.36 -2.03
N ILE A 20 -1.64 -0.58 -2.36
CA ILE A 20 -1.17 -0.86 -3.71
C ILE A 20 -0.86 -2.36 -3.87
N PRO A 21 -1.44 -3.06 -4.85
CA PRO A 21 -1.20 -4.48 -5.04
C PRO A 21 0.19 -4.79 -5.62
N LEU A 22 0.78 -3.81 -6.33
CA LEU A 22 2.09 -3.91 -6.96
C LEU A 22 2.96 -2.72 -6.56
N PHE A 23 4.10 -3.01 -5.94
CA PHE A 23 5.04 -1.98 -5.50
C PHE A 23 5.98 -1.57 -6.64
N PHE A 24 6.36 -0.30 -6.66
CA PHE A 24 7.14 0.28 -7.75
C PHE A 24 8.64 0.00 -7.68
N ALA A 25 9.13 -0.58 -6.60
CA ALA A 25 10.54 -0.90 -6.44
C ALA A 25 10.73 -2.38 -6.10
N LYS A 26 11.58 -3.06 -6.88
CA LYS A 26 11.96 -4.46 -6.63
C LYS A 26 13.11 -4.58 -5.62
N THR A 27 13.94 -3.55 -5.50
CA THR A 27 15.11 -3.53 -4.60
C THR A 27 15.07 -2.32 -3.67
N PRO A 28 15.75 -2.36 -2.51
CA PRO A 28 15.86 -1.21 -1.62
C PRO A 28 16.48 0.02 -2.32
N GLN A 29 17.49 -0.18 -3.17
CA GLN A 29 18.10 0.92 -3.92
C GLN A 29 17.12 1.54 -4.92
N ALA A 30 16.36 0.72 -5.66
CA ALA A 30 15.32 1.23 -6.56
C ALA A 30 14.26 2.02 -5.79
N PHE A 31 13.92 1.59 -4.58
CA PHE A 31 12.98 2.32 -3.73
C PHE A 31 13.52 3.71 -3.35
N VAL A 32 14.77 3.78 -2.89
CA VAL A 32 15.40 5.06 -2.51
C VAL A 32 15.46 6.02 -3.71
N ASP A 33 15.90 5.54 -4.87
CA ASP A 33 16.02 6.35 -6.08
C ASP A 33 14.65 6.88 -6.56
N ILE A 34 13.64 6.01 -6.60
CA ILE A 34 12.28 6.38 -7.02
C ILE A 34 11.61 7.31 -5.99
N ALA A 35 11.81 7.06 -4.69
CA ALA A 35 11.30 7.93 -3.63
C ALA A 35 11.93 9.33 -3.70
N GLY A 36 13.24 9.41 -3.95
CA GLY A 36 13.96 10.67 -4.18
C GLY A 36 13.41 11.44 -5.38
N PHE A 37 13.10 10.74 -6.48
CA PHE A 37 12.43 11.34 -7.65
C PHE A 37 11.05 11.93 -7.30
N PHE A 38 10.22 11.22 -6.52
CA PHE A 38 8.93 11.76 -6.09
C PHE A 38 9.05 12.92 -5.10
N GLN A 39 10.12 12.96 -4.31
CA GLN A 39 10.38 14.07 -3.39
C GLN A 39 10.76 15.34 -4.14
N SER A 40 11.66 15.26 -5.13
CA SER A 40 12.03 16.42 -5.96
C SER A 40 10.86 16.93 -6.81
N ALA A 41 9.98 16.04 -7.25
CA ALA A 41 8.74 16.38 -7.96
C ALA A 41 7.71 17.16 -7.11
N LYS A 42 7.88 17.26 -5.78
CA LYS A 42 7.02 18.13 -4.96
C LYS A 42 7.39 19.60 -5.07
N GLU A 43 8.59 19.91 -5.55
CA GLU A 43 9.08 21.27 -5.76
C GLU A 43 8.65 21.84 -7.14
N GLY A 44 8.00 21.03 -7.99
CA GLY A 44 7.50 21.40 -9.31
C GLY A 44 7.23 20.16 -10.18
N PHE A 45 6.63 20.33 -11.37
CA PHE A 45 6.32 19.19 -12.25
C PHE A 45 7.58 18.32 -12.50
N PRO A 46 7.51 16.99 -12.33
CA PRO A 46 8.66 16.12 -12.50
C PRO A 46 9.21 16.25 -13.92
N ASN A 47 10.52 16.48 -14.02
CA ASN A 47 11.23 16.54 -15.30
C ASN A 47 11.02 15.21 -16.05
N LEU A 48 10.43 15.26 -17.26
CA LEU A 48 10.20 14.09 -18.11
C LEU A 48 11.50 13.31 -18.37
N LYS A 49 12.66 13.99 -18.39
CA LYS A 49 13.97 13.34 -18.51
C LYS A 49 14.31 12.50 -17.29
N GLU A 50 13.99 12.96 -16.08
CA GLU A 50 14.23 12.20 -14.84
C GLU A 50 13.30 10.99 -14.74
N LEU A 51 12.03 11.14 -15.15
CA LEU A 51 11.12 10.01 -15.27
C LEU A 51 11.64 8.97 -16.29
N ALA A 52 12.15 9.43 -17.44
CA ALA A 52 12.73 8.55 -18.44
C ALA A 52 13.97 7.81 -17.92
N LYS A 53 14.86 8.50 -17.17
CA LYS A 53 16.02 7.87 -16.51
C LYS A 53 15.60 6.80 -15.51
N ILE A 54 14.60 7.07 -14.67
CA ILE A 54 14.06 6.09 -13.72
C ILE A 54 13.50 4.87 -14.46
N LEU A 55 12.70 5.07 -15.50
CA LEU A 55 12.10 3.97 -16.27
C LEU A 55 13.13 3.17 -17.08
N TRP A 56 14.23 3.81 -17.51
CA TRP A 56 15.33 3.12 -18.19
C TRP A 56 16.18 2.31 -17.21
N LYS A 57 16.42 2.86 -16.01
CA LYS A 57 17.19 2.19 -14.94
C LYS A 57 16.41 1.05 -14.29
N TYR A 58 15.08 1.21 -14.14
CA TYR A 58 14.17 0.27 -13.49
C TYR A 58 12.96 -0.04 -14.39
N PRO A 59 13.16 -0.80 -15.49
CA PRO A 59 12.09 -1.13 -16.42
C PRO A 59 10.94 -1.91 -15.77
N GLU A 60 11.22 -2.68 -14.71
CA GLU A 60 10.21 -3.40 -13.92
C GLU A 60 9.21 -2.46 -13.23
N SER A 61 9.59 -1.21 -12.96
CA SER A 61 8.74 -0.23 -12.30
C SER A 61 7.65 0.33 -13.22
N LYS A 62 7.74 0.11 -14.54
CA LYS A 62 6.82 0.71 -15.52
C LYS A 62 5.35 0.36 -15.25
N ALA A 63 5.06 -0.92 -15.03
CA ALA A 63 3.70 -1.40 -14.79
C ALA A 63 3.10 -0.80 -13.50
N SER A 64 3.85 -0.86 -12.40
CA SER A 64 3.46 -0.27 -11.12
C SER A 64 3.27 1.25 -11.18
N LEU A 65 4.12 1.97 -11.91
CA LEU A 65 4.00 3.43 -12.06
C LEU A 65 2.78 3.80 -12.91
N GLN A 66 2.44 2.98 -13.92
CA GLN A 66 1.21 3.16 -14.68
C GLN A 66 -0.03 2.88 -13.81
N MET A 67 -0.03 1.81 -13.01
CA MET A 67 -1.10 1.54 -12.04
C MET A 67 -1.27 2.66 -11.02
N LEU A 68 -0.16 3.25 -10.55
CA LEU A 68 -0.17 4.39 -9.62
C LEU A 68 -0.89 5.62 -10.20
N LYS A 69 -0.78 5.87 -11.51
CA LYS A 69 -1.51 6.97 -12.19
C LYS A 69 -3.02 6.72 -12.28
N GLU A 70 -3.42 5.47 -12.41
CA GLU A 70 -4.84 5.10 -12.48
C GLU A 70 -5.51 4.91 -11.13
N MET A 71 -4.70 4.75 -10.09
CA MET A 71 -5.19 4.56 -8.73
C MET A 71 -6.05 5.73 -8.26
N ARG A 72 -7.15 5.36 -7.61
CA ARG A 72 -8.05 6.28 -6.94
C ARG A 72 -7.80 6.23 -5.44
N SER A 73 -7.98 7.36 -4.77
CA SER A 73 -7.94 7.38 -3.30
C SER A 73 -9.15 6.60 -2.76
N PRO A 74 -8.99 5.76 -1.74
CA PRO A 74 -10.15 5.13 -1.11
C PRO A 74 -11.08 6.18 -0.49
N ALA A 75 -12.36 5.85 -0.30
CA ALA A 75 -13.31 6.76 0.35
C ALA A 75 -13.18 6.77 1.88
N SER A 76 -12.64 5.68 2.45
CA SER A 76 -12.36 5.46 3.86
C SER A 76 -11.23 4.43 4.02
N PHE A 77 -10.53 4.45 5.16
CA PHE A 77 -9.59 3.39 5.53
C PHE A 77 -10.28 2.04 5.79
N SER A 78 -11.58 2.04 6.09
CA SER A 78 -12.41 0.85 6.32
C SER A 78 -13.00 0.21 5.07
N THR A 79 -12.84 0.85 3.92
CA THR A 79 -13.40 0.38 2.64
C THR A 79 -12.31 0.21 1.58
N CYS A 80 -11.10 -0.13 2.02
CA CYS A 80 -9.98 -0.39 1.11
C CYS A 80 -9.28 -1.70 1.46
N GLN A 81 -8.76 -2.34 0.42
CA GLN A 81 -7.96 -3.54 0.51
C GLN A 81 -6.52 -3.17 0.83
N TYR A 82 -5.85 -4.01 1.61
CA TYR A 82 -4.43 -3.87 1.88
C TYR A 82 -3.67 -5.14 1.50
N TYR A 83 -2.58 -4.97 0.78
CA TYR A 83 -1.76 -6.06 0.26
C TYR A 83 -0.43 -6.12 1.00
N SER A 84 0.02 -7.34 1.31
CA SER A 84 1.41 -7.57 1.64
C SER A 84 2.22 -7.57 0.33
N ILE A 85 3.02 -6.52 0.13
CA ILE A 85 3.86 -6.39 -1.07
C ILE A 85 4.75 -7.62 -1.25
N HIS A 86 5.31 -8.10 -0.15
CA HIS A 86 6.21 -9.24 -0.11
C HIS A 86 5.44 -10.55 -0.02
N ALA A 87 6.08 -11.61 -0.53
CA ALA A 87 5.70 -12.99 -0.24
C ALA A 87 6.37 -13.45 1.05
N PHE A 88 5.67 -14.27 1.82
CA PHE A 88 6.15 -14.91 3.04
C PHE A 88 6.11 -16.42 2.87
N TYR A 89 6.58 -17.13 3.90
CA TYR A 89 6.46 -18.58 3.97
C TYR A 89 5.77 -19.00 5.25
N PHE A 90 4.76 -19.86 5.13
CA PHE A 90 4.38 -20.73 6.23
C PHE A 90 5.31 -21.93 6.29
N ILE A 91 5.71 -22.27 7.51
CA ILE A 91 6.54 -23.42 7.81
C ILE A 91 5.72 -24.31 8.74
N ASN A 92 5.43 -25.53 8.31
CA ASN A 92 4.67 -26.46 9.12
C ASN A 92 5.58 -27.20 10.14
N LYS A 93 4.99 -28.11 10.95
CA LYS A 93 5.73 -28.85 11.99
C LYS A 93 6.84 -29.74 11.42
N GLU A 94 6.69 -30.21 10.18
CA GLU A 94 7.69 -31.03 9.47
C GLU A 94 8.73 -30.18 8.71
N GLY A 95 8.69 -28.85 8.83
CA GLY A 95 9.62 -27.93 8.16
C GLY A 95 9.30 -27.63 6.69
N ARG A 96 8.16 -28.10 6.16
CA ARG A 96 7.75 -27.82 4.78
C ARG A 96 7.32 -26.37 4.63
N ARG A 97 7.80 -25.74 3.55
CA ARG A 97 7.57 -24.33 3.21
C ARG A 97 6.45 -24.17 2.20
N GLN A 98 5.49 -23.29 2.49
CA GLN A 98 4.45 -22.85 1.56
C GLN A 98 4.54 -21.34 1.38
N ALA A 99 4.74 -20.89 0.13
CA ALA A 99 4.73 -19.47 -0.19
C ALA A 99 3.31 -18.91 -0.06
N ILE A 100 3.20 -17.73 0.55
CA ILE A 100 1.93 -17.03 0.76
C ILE A 100 2.09 -15.53 0.47
N LYS A 101 0.98 -14.86 0.17
CA LYS A 101 0.86 -13.40 0.22
C LYS A 101 -0.41 -13.08 1.00
N TYR A 102 -0.31 -12.14 1.93
CA TYR A 102 -1.45 -11.72 2.73
C TYR A 102 -2.23 -10.61 2.05
N GLU A 103 -3.55 -10.67 2.18
CA GLU A 103 -4.46 -9.61 1.76
C GLU A 103 -5.51 -9.36 2.85
N TRP A 104 -5.68 -8.08 3.20
CA TRP A 104 -6.76 -7.62 4.07
C TRP A 104 -7.92 -7.14 3.23
N VAL A 105 -9.02 -7.89 3.24
CA VAL A 105 -10.24 -7.58 2.49
C VAL A 105 -11.27 -6.98 3.44
N PRO A 106 -11.79 -5.77 3.19
CA PRO A 106 -12.78 -5.16 4.09
C PRO A 106 -14.15 -5.81 3.95
N ASP A 107 -14.78 -6.20 5.08
CA ASP A 107 -16.16 -6.74 5.11
C ASP A 107 -17.17 -5.75 4.49
N ALA A 108 -16.90 -4.45 4.64
CA ALA A 108 -17.76 -3.37 4.14
C ALA A 108 -17.67 -3.17 2.62
N GLY A 109 -16.81 -3.93 1.92
CA GLY A 109 -16.55 -3.79 0.49
C GLY A 109 -15.61 -2.63 0.14
N LEU A 110 -15.25 -2.55 -1.15
CA LEU A 110 -14.34 -1.55 -1.68
C LEU A 110 -15.08 -0.27 -2.09
N SER A 111 -14.58 0.88 -1.64
CA SER A 111 -15.10 2.20 -2.04
C SER A 111 -13.96 3.17 -2.33
N MET A 112 -13.98 3.75 -3.54
CA MET A 112 -12.95 4.64 -4.07
C MET A 112 -13.56 5.99 -4.47
N LEU A 113 -12.85 7.09 -4.22
CA LEU A 113 -13.23 8.43 -4.65
C LEU A 113 -13.03 8.60 -6.17
N GLU A 114 -13.88 9.39 -6.80
CA GLU A 114 -13.68 9.86 -8.18
C GLU A 114 -12.51 10.84 -8.26
N LYS A 115 -11.77 10.83 -9.39
CA LYS A 115 -10.57 11.68 -9.56
C LYS A 115 -10.88 13.19 -9.46
N GLU A 116 -12.09 13.63 -9.82
CA GLU A 116 -12.55 15.03 -9.76
C GLU A 116 -12.90 15.54 -8.35
N ARG A 117 -13.15 14.65 -7.38
CA ARG A 117 -13.49 15.04 -5.99
C ARG A 117 -12.28 15.39 -5.12
N LEU A 118 -11.18 15.84 -5.73
CA LEU A 118 -9.98 16.30 -5.02
C LEU A 118 -9.85 17.84 -4.88
N PRO A 119 -10.91 18.67 -4.67
CA PRO A 119 -10.69 19.98 -4.08
C PRO A 119 -10.33 19.77 -2.60
N SER A 120 -9.10 20.15 -2.24
CA SER A 120 -8.64 20.42 -0.87
C SER A 120 -9.22 19.50 0.22
N ILE A 121 -9.06 18.18 0.11
CA ILE A 121 -9.34 17.29 1.23
C ILE A 121 -8.31 17.59 2.33
N ARG A 122 -8.68 18.51 3.22
CA ARG A 122 -7.92 18.87 4.42
C ARG A 122 -7.65 17.57 5.19
N ARG A 123 -6.39 17.30 5.56
CA ARG A 123 -5.96 16.12 6.38
C ARG A 123 -6.92 15.77 7.52
N SER A 124 -7.62 16.75 8.08
CA SER A 124 -8.58 16.60 9.18
C SER A 124 -9.87 15.83 8.83
N ILE A 125 -10.30 15.76 7.57
CA ILE A 125 -11.55 15.08 7.17
C ILE A 125 -11.43 13.57 7.33
N TRP A 126 -10.29 13.00 6.93
CA TRP A 126 -9.99 11.58 7.06
C TRP A 126 -9.98 11.12 8.52
N MET A 127 -9.35 11.90 9.40
CA MET A 127 -9.29 11.63 10.84
C MET A 127 -10.66 11.72 11.51
N LYS A 128 -11.51 12.69 11.10
CA LYS A 128 -12.86 12.85 11.66
C LYS A 128 -13.82 11.75 11.19
N LYS A 129 -13.75 11.31 9.94
CA LYS A 129 -14.55 10.18 9.43
C LYS A 129 -14.17 8.87 10.12
N TRP A 130 -12.88 8.61 10.31
CA TRP A 130 -12.40 7.42 11.03
C TRP A 130 -12.96 7.33 12.45
N LYS A 131 -12.89 8.40 13.25
CA LYS A 131 -13.39 8.40 14.65
C LYS A 131 -14.90 8.14 14.78
N ARG A 132 -15.71 8.42 13.75
CA ARG A 132 -17.16 8.20 13.76
C ARG A 132 -17.58 6.77 13.39
N GLY A 133 -16.71 5.97 12.77
CA GLY A 133 -17.03 4.63 12.25
C GLY A 133 -16.61 3.44 13.12
N LEU A 134 -15.85 3.69 14.20
CA LEU A 134 -15.10 2.66 14.97
C LEU A 134 -15.91 1.49 15.57
N LYS A 135 -17.24 1.48 15.50
CA LYS A 135 -18.03 0.44 16.18
C LYS A 135 -18.20 -0.87 15.40
N LYS A 136 -17.87 -0.95 14.09
CA LYS A 136 -18.08 -2.19 13.29
C LYS A 136 -17.12 -2.41 12.10
N ASP A 137 -16.00 -1.69 11.99
CA ASP A 137 -15.06 -1.90 10.88
C ASP A 137 -14.32 -3.26 11.07
N ARG A 138 -14.43 -4.15 10.08
CA ARG A 138 -13.83 -5.50 10.07
C ARG A 138 -13.15 -5.80 8.74
N TRP A 139 -12.14 -6.65 8.80
CA TRP A 139 -11.40 -7.14 7.66
C TRP A 139 -11.13 -8.63 7.82
N ASP A 140 -11.24 -9.35 6.72
CA ASP A 140 -10.73 -10.71 6.59
C ASP A 140 -9.26 -10.68 6.17
N LEU A 141 -8.44 -11.51 6.83
CA LEU A 141 -7.05 -11.76 6.42
C LEU A 141 -7.01 -13.06 5.62
N ASN A 142 -6.75 -12.93 4.33
CA ASN A 142 -6.53 -14.05 3.42
C ASN A 142 -5.04 -14.27 3.16
#